data_AF-A0A554J6T7-F1
#
_entry.id   AF-A0A554J6T7-F1
#
_cell.length_a   1.000
_cell.length_b   1.000
_cell.length_c   1.000
_cell.angle_alpha   90.00
_cell.angle_beta   90.00
_cell.angle_gamma   90.00
#
_symmetry.space_group_name_H-M   'P 1'
#
loop_
_entity.id
_entity.type
_entity.pdbx_description
1 polymer ?
#
loop_
_entity_poly.entity_id
_entity_poly.type
_entity_poly.pdbx_seq_one_letter_code
_entity_poly.pdbx_strand_id
1 'polypeptide(L)'
;MPGKKSISAELKEIFDADQADRKDMEGNWKNSDPVKNILEKDAIRLRRANEIYEEHKSGNLTMTGEELEQLAFLFQHSNKIDDYRKAMELGNAAGEEGKWIAAAAEDRWLISKGEKQRWGTQFTHDNDQAPMLSDEESG
;
A
#
# COMPACT_ATOMS: atom_id res chain seq x y z
N MET A 1 10.04 5.30 33.55
CA MET A 1 9.95 4.28 32.50
C MET A 1 9.46 4.98 31.24
N PRO A 2 10.15 4.86 30.09
CA PRO A 2 9.62 5.43 28.85
C PRO A 2 8.26 4.78 28.57
N GLY A 3 7.22 5.58 28.43
CA GLY A 3 5.85 5.11 28.25
C GLY A 3 5.71 4.27 26.98
N LYS A 4 4.91 3.20 27.05
CA LYS A 4 4.56 2.40 25.87
C LYS A 4 3.93 3.32 24.82
N LYS A 5 4.48 3.32 23.61
CA LYS A 5 3.96 4.11 22.50
C LYS A 5 2.56 3.63 22.11
N SER A 6 1.67 4.55 21.69
CA SER A 6 0.38 4.19 21.12
C SER A 6 0.55 3.55 19.73
N ILE A 7 -0.38 2.68 19.33
CA ILE A 7 -0.36 2.06 18.00
C ILE A 7 -0.40 3.13 16.90
N SER A 8 -1.18 4.19 17.10
CA SER A 8 -1.24 5.36 16.21
C SER A 8 0.13 5.99 15.95
N ALA A 9 0.87 6.32 17.02
CA ALA A 9 2.20 6.92 16.89
C ALA A 9 3.24 5.95 16.33
N GLU A 10 3.08 4.66 16.57
CA GLU A 10 3.93 3.63 15.99
C GLU A 10 3.67 3.47 14.48
N LEU A 11 2.40 3.38 14.07
CA LEU A 11 2.00 3.26 12.67
C LEU A 11 2.51 4.44 11.86
N LYS A 12 2.33 5.66 12.39
CA LYS A 12 2.83 6.88 11.75
C LYS A 12 4.34 6.82 11.50
N GLU A 13 5.13 6.33 12.45
CA GLU A 13 6.59 6.22 12.25
C GLU A 13 6.97 5.16 11.21
N ILE A 14 6.27 4.03 11.19
CA ILE A 14 6.48 2.98 10.19
C ILE A 14 6.19 3.54 8.80
N PHE A 15 5.07 4.28 8.67
CA PHE A 15 4.67 4.95 7.44
C PHE A 15 5.68 6.03 7.03
N ASP A 16 6.04 6.95 7.93
CA ASP A 16 6.99 8.02 7.64
C ASP A 16 8.35 7.45 7.19
N ALA A 17 8.80 6.33 7.78
CA ALA A 17 10.01 5.64 7.36
C ALA A 17 9.89 4.97 5.98
N ASP A 18 8.74 4.39 5.64
CA ASP A 18 8.47 3.87 4.28
C ASP A 18 8.49 4.98 3.23
N GLN A 19 7.82 6.11 3.51
CA GLN A 19 7.78 7.24 2.59
C GLN A 19 9.17 7.88 2.44
N ALA A 20 9.94 8.01 3.53
CA ALA A 20 11.30 8.54 3.49
C ALA A 20 12.23 7.71 2.59
N ASP A 21 12.17 6.38 2.68
CA ASP A 21 12.96 5.48 1.83
C ASP A 21 12.65 5.65 0.33
N ARG A 22 11.45 6.14 -0.01
CA ARG A 22 10.99 6.31 -1.41
C ARG A 22 11.14 7.72 -1.93
N LYS A 23 11.24 8.73 -1.05
CA LYS A 23 11.45 10.13 -1.42
C LYS A 23 12.78 10.34 -2.16
N ASP A 24 13.81 9.59 -1.78
CA ASP A 24 15.14 9.67 -2.39
C ASP A 24 15.25 8.84 -3.70
N MET A 25 14.15 8.21 -4.14
CA MET A 25 14.13 7.25 -5.26
C MET A 25 13.44 7.79 -6.52
N GLU A 26 12.94 9.03 -6.52
CA GLU A 26 12.31 9.66 -7.70
C GLU A 26 13.32 9.72 -8.87
N GLY A 27 13.15 8.82 -9.85
CA GLY A 27 13.93 8.80 -11.11
C GLY A 27 15.02 7.73 -11.22
N ASN A 28 15.36 6.98 -10.15
CA ASN A 28 16.47 6.01 -10.17
C ASN A 28 16.07 4.59 -9.75
N TRP A 29 14.93 4.10 -10.25
CA TRP A 29 14.44 2.73 -10.02
C TRP A 29 15.28 1.65 -10.73
N LYS A 30 16.20 2.03 -11.62
CA LYS A 30 16.98 1.10 -12.43
C LYS A 30 18.22 0.64 -11.67
N ASN A 31 18.11 -0.56 -11.11
CA ASN A 31 19.22 -1.43 -10.71
C ASN A 31 20.28 -0.80 -9.80
N SER A 32 20.04 -0.85 -8.49
CA SER A 32 21.13 -0.84 -7.51
C SER A 32 20.65 -1.47 -6.19
N ASP A 33 21.60 -1.83 -5.31
CA ASP A 33 21.40 -2.27 -3.92
C ASP A 33 20.27 -1.58 -3.11
N PRO A 34 19.90 -0.30 -3.34
CA PRO A 34 18.80 0.37 -2.65
C PRO A 34 17.45 -0.33 -2.77
N VAL A 35 17.12 -0.95 -3.91
CA VAL A 35 15.82 -1.61 -4.09
C VAL A 35 15.71 -2.86 -3.21
N LYS A 36 16.78 -3.66 -3.12
CA LYS A 36 16.80 -4.85 -2.26
C LYS A 36 16.68 -4.47 -0.78
N ASN A 37 17.38 -3.41 -0.36
CA ASN A 37 17.29 -2.88 1.00
C ASN A 37 15.86 -2.41 1.33
N ILE A 38 15.18 -1.74 0.40
CA ILE A 38 13.77 -1.34 0.59
C ILE A 38 12.87 -2.57 0.76
N LEU A 39 13.01 -3.60 -0.08
CA LEU A 39 12.20 -4.82 0.03
C LEU A 39 12.40 -5.55 1.38
N GLU A 40 13.62 -5.58 1.89
CA GLU A 40 13.92 -6.16 3.20
C GLU A 40 13.27 -5.35 4.33
N LYS A 41 13.31 -4.02 4.26
CA LYS A 41 12.62 -3.14 5.21
C LYS A 41 11.10 -3.28 5.09
N ASP A 42 10.56 -3.35 3.88
CA ASP A 42 9.12 -3.54 3.64
C ASP A 42 8.63 -4.85 4.25
N ALA A 43 9.41 -5.94 4.15
CA ALA A 43 9.08 -7.20 4.81
C ALA A 43 9.00 -7.05 6.35
N ILE A 44 9.84 -6.21 6.96
CA ILE A 44 9.78 -5.92 8.40
C ILE A 44 8.54 -5.10 8.73
N ARG A 45 8.27 -4.03 7.97
CA ARG A 45 7.10 -3.15 8.14
C ARG A 45 5.80 -3.93 7.98
N LEU A 46 5.72 -4.79 6.96
CA LEU A 46 4.56 -5.62 6.67
C LEU A 46 4.24 -6.61 7.78
N ARG A 47 5.24 -7.14 8.50
CA ARG A 47 4.95 -7.99 9.68
C ARG A 47 4.16 -7.19 10.72
N ARG A 48 4.62 -5.98 11.04
CA ARG A 48 3.93 -5.13 12.02
C ARG A 48 2.59 -4.60 11.51
N ALA A 49 2.52 -4.25 10.23
CA ALA A 49 1.27 -3.84 9.57
C ALA A 49 0.20 -4.95 9.62
N ASN A 50 0.59 -6.22 9.44
CA ASN A 50 -0.33 -7.35 9.58
C ASN A 50 -0.87 -7.47 11.02
N GLU A 51 -0.03 -7.30 12.04
CA GLU A 51 -0.50 -7.32 13.44
C GLU A 51 -1.52 -6.21 13.71
N ILE A 52 -1.26 -4.99 13.22
CA ILE A 52 -2.17 -3.85 13.36
C ILE A 52 -3.49 -4.10 12.61
N TYR A 53 -3.40 -4.64 11.39
CA TYR A 53 -4.56 -5.00 10.57
C TYR A 53 -5.45 -6.04 11.25
N GLU A 54 -4.88 -7.08 11.85
CA GLU A 54 -5.68 -8.12 12.53
C GLU A 54 -6.39 -7.57 13.78
N GLU A 55 -5.74 -6.70 14.55
CA GLU A 55 -6.39 -6.02 15.69
C GLU A 55 -7.50 -5.06 15.24
N HIS A 56 -7.32 -4.38 14.10
CA HIS A 56 -8.36 -3.55 13.51
C HIS A 56 -9.54 -4.39 13.04
N LYS A 57 -9.26 -5.46 12.28
CA LYS A 57 -10.25 -6.37 11.70
C LYS A 57 -11.06 -7.12 12.76
N SER A 58 -10.45 -7.44 13.90
CA SER A 58 -11.14 -8.07 15.03
C SER A 58 -12.02 -7.09 15.83
N GLY A 59 -11.92 -5.78 15.57
CA GLY A 59 -12.61 -4.72 16.31
C GLY A 59 -11.92 -4.32 17.62
N ASN A 60 -10.71 -4.82 17.88
CA ASN A 60 -9.91 -4.45 19.05
C ASN A 60 -9.21 -3.08 18.89
N LEU A 61 -9.06 -2.61 17.65
CA LEU A 61 -8.44 -1.34 17.32
C LEU A 61 -9.32 -0.53 16.35
N THR A 62 -9.89 0.57 16.85
CA THR A 62 -10.52 1.58 15.99
C THR A 62 -9.47 2.53 15.45
N MET A 63 -9.50 2.76 14.14
CA MET A 63 -8.55 3.63 13.44
C MET A 63 -9.29 4.78 12.76
N THR A 64 -8.63 5.93 12.60
CA THR A 64 -9.13 7.06 11.80
C THR A 64 -8.93 6.80 10.30
N GLY A 65 -9.54 7.62 9.44
CA GLY A 65 -9.32 7.54 7.99
C GLY A 65 -7.85 7.70 7.60
N GLU A 66 -7.15 8.65 8.22
CA GLU A 66 -5.71 8.87 8.02
C GLU A 66 -4.88 7.64 8.42
N GLU A 67 -5.19 7.01 9.56
CA GLU A 67 -4.47 5.81 10.01
C GLU A 67 -4.74 4.61 9.10
N LEU A 68 -5.97 4.47 8.59
CA LEU A 68 -6.32 3.44 7.62
C LEU A 68 -5.58 3.64 6.29
N GLU A 69 -5.47 4.88 5.81
CA GLU A 69 -4.70 5.24 4.62
C GLU A 69 -3.21 4.88 4.81
N GLN A 70 -2.60 5.29 5.93
CA GLN A 70 -1.21 4.98 6.25
C GLN A 70 -0.95 3.46 6.25
N LEU A 71 -1.86 2.69 6.84
CA LEU A 71 -1.76 1.24 6.85
C LEU A 71 -1.92 0.65 5.44
N ALA A 72 -2.83 1.19 4.62
CA ALA A 72 -3.02 0.78 3.24
C ALA A 72 -1.76 0.97 2.39
N PHE A 73 -1.04 2.09 2.56
CA PHE A 73 0.23 2.34 1.86
C PHE A 73 1.29 1.26 2.13
N LEU A 74 1.38 0.79 3.38
CA LEU A 74 2.33 -0.28 3.71
C LEU A 74 2.01 -1.58 2.96
N PHE A 75 0.72 -1.94 2.86
CA PHE A 75 0.28 -3.12 2.13
C PHE A 75 0.42 -2.96 0.61
N GLN A 76 0.21 -1.76 0.06
CA GLN A 76 0.40 -1.45 -1.36
C GLN A 76 1.84 -1.71 -1.83
N HIS A 77 2.81 -1.59 -0.92
CA HIS A 77 4.23 -1.85 -1.17
C HIS A 77 4.64 -3.32 -1.00
N SER A 78 3.70 -4.21 -0.69
CA SER A 78 3.95 -5.65 -0.68
C SER A 78 4.24 -6.20 -2.08
N ASN A 79 4.82 -7.40 -2.11
CA ASN A 79 4.95 -8.23 -3.31
C ASN A 79 3.95 -9.39 -3.34
N LYS A 80 2.93 -9.37 -2.46
CA LYS A 80 1.90 -10.40 -2.36
C LYS A 80 0.54 -9.87 -2.82
N ILE A 81 -0.12 -10.63 -3.69
CA ILE A 81 -1.45 -10.30 -4.22
C ILE A 81 -2.52 -10.07 -3.12
N ASP A 82 -2.46 -10.82 -2.02
CA ASP A 82 -3.42 -10.71 -0.93
C ASP A 82 -3.26 -9.41 -0.13
N ASP A 83 -2.06 -8.84 -0.09
CA ASP A 83 -1.83 -7.57 0.59
C ASP A 83 -2.40 -6.40 -0.23
N TYR A 84 -2.43 -6.47 -1.56
CA TYR A 84 -3.13 -5.46 -2.38
C TYR A 84 -4.63 -5.42 -2.08
N ARG A 85 -5.25 -6.57 -1.78
CA ARG A 85 -6.65 -6.60 -1.35
C ARG A 85 -6.85 -5.91 0.00
N LYS A 86 -5.93 -6.12 0.96
CA LYS A 86 -5.97 -5.42 2.25
C LYS A 86 -5.79 -3.91 2.06
N ALA A 87 -4.87 -3.49 1.20
CA ALA A 87 -4.67 -2.08 0.88
C ALA A 87 -5.94 -1.44 0.29
N MET A 88 -6.61 -2.14 -0.62
CA MET A 88 -7.88 -1.69 -1.21
C MET A 88 -9.02 -1.65 -0.16
N GLU A 89 -9.14 -2.66 0.69
CA GLU A 89 -10.12 -2.70 1.80
C GLU A 89 -9.94 -1.50 2.74
N LEU A 90 -8.71 -1.28 3.20
CA LEU A 90 -8.35 -0.19 4.12
C LEU A 90 -8.52 1.19 3.46
N GLY A 91 -8.11 1.34 2.20
CA GLY A 91 -8.29 2.58 1.44
C GLY A 91 -9.76 2.95 1.25
N ASN A 92 -10.62 1.96 0.96
CA ASN A 92 -12.06 2.18 0.90
C ASN A 92 -12.65 2.57 2.27
N ALA A 93 -12.21 1.90 3.34
CA ALA A 93 -12.65 2.21 4.69
C ALA A 93 -12.17 3.59 5.19
N ALA A 94 -11.03 4.07 4.69
CA ALA A 94 -10.47 5.37 5.00
C ALA A 94 -11.31 6.54 4.44
N GLY A 95 -12.17 6.30 3.45
CA GLY A 95 -13.03 7.36 2.89
C GLY A 95 -12.29 8.25 1.90
N GLU A 96 -12.43 9.57 2.07
CA GLU A 96 -11.84 10.56 1.14
C GLU A 96 -10.31 10.48 1.12
N GLU A 97 -9.72 10.27 2.29
CA GLU A 97 -8.29 10.11 2.53
C GLU A 97 -7.72 8.91 1.74
N GLY A 98 -8.48 7.82 1.66
CA GLY A 98 -8.00 6.58 1.04
C GLY A 98 -8.34 6.37 -0.43
N LYS A 99 -9.03 7.31 -1.08
CA LYS A 99 -9.50 7.12 -2.48
C LYS A 99 -8.39 6.76 -3.45
N TRP A 100 -7.28 7.49 -3.37
CA TRP A 100 -6.17 7.27 -4.29
C TRP A 100 -5.50 5.91 -4.03
N ILE A 101 -5.25 5.57 -2.76
CA ILE A 101 -4.57 4.31 -2.41
C ILE A 101 -5.46 3.09 -2.70
N ALA A 102 -6.78 3.22 -2.56
CA ALA A 102 -7.72 2.17 -2.97
C ALA A 102 -7.66 1.90 -4.48
N ALA A 103 -7.73 2.96 -5.30
CA ALA A 103 -7.60 2.86 -6.76
C ALA A 103 -6.23 2.28 -7.17
N ALA A 104 -5.16 2.74 -6.51
CA ALA A 104 -3.82 2.24 -6.77
C ALA A 104 -3.65 0.77 -6.40
N ALA A 105 -4.27 0.32 -5.32
CA ALA A 105 -4.24 -1.08 -4.89
C ALA A 105 -5.07 -1.99 -5.79
N GLU A 106 -6.23 -1.52 -6.28
CA GLU A 106 -7.02 -2.22 -7.28
C GLU A 106 -6.21 -2.47 -8.56
N ASP A 107 -5.55 -1.43 -9.08
CA ASP A 107 -4.72 -1.57 -10.28
C ASP A 107 -3.56 -2.55 -10.08
N ARG A 108 -2.87 -2.53 -8.93
CA ARG A 108 -1.82 -3.52 -8.62
C ARG A 108 -2.37 -4.94 -8.55
N TRP A 109 -3.55 -5.10 -7.96
CA TRP A 109 -4.21 -6.39 -7.88
C TRP A 109 -4.58 -6.91 -9.28
N LEU A 110 -5.16 -6.08 -10.15
CA LEU A 110 -5.48 -6.41 -11.55
C LEU A 110 -4.22 -6.79 -12.33
N ILE A 111 -3.20 -5.94 -12.29
CA ILE A 111 -1.93 -6.17 -12.96
C ILE A 111 -1.25 -7.47 -12.48
N SER A 112 -1.29 -7.76 -11.17
CA SER A 112 -0.70 -8.99 -10.63
C SER A 112 -1.37 -10.27 -11.15
N LYS A 113 -2.59 -10.18 -11.68
CA LYS A 113 -3.31 -11.28 -12.34
C LYS A 113 -3.14 -11.29 -13.86
N GLY A 114 -2.43 -10.32 -14.43
CA GLY A 114 -2.31 -10.13 -15.88
C GLY A 114 -3.52 -9.44 -16.53
N GLU A 115 -4.33 -8.72 -15.74
CA GLU A 115 -5.46 -7.92 -16.23
C GLU A 115 -5.05 -6.46 -16.47
N LYS A 116 -5.85 -5.75 -17.26
CA LYS A 116 -5.70 -4.30 -17.45
C LYS A 116 -5.97 -3.57 -16.13
N GLN A 117 -5.28 -2.46 -15.90
CA GLN A 117 -5.60 -1.58 -14.78
C GLN A 117 -6.90 -0.81 -15.05
N ARG A 118 -7.65 -0.48 -13.99
CA ARG A 118 -8.91 0.25 -14.09
C ARG A 118 -8.67 1.76 -14.08
N TRP A 119 -7.77 2.22 -13.23
CA TRP A 119 -7.59 3.65 -12.94
C TRP A 119 -6.33 4.26 -13.57
N GLY A 120 -5.41 3.43 -14.08
CA GLY A 120 -4.21 3.93 -14.75
C GLY A 120 -3.12 4.40 -13.79
N THR A 121 -3.13 3.95 -12.55
CA THR A 121 -2.22 4.44 -11.49
C THR A 121 -0.84 3.78 -11.50
N GLN A 122 -0.69 2.63 -12.16
CA GLN A 122 0.57 1.91 -12.24
C GLN A 122 1.27 2.18 -13.57
N PHE A 123 2.55 2.54 -13.47
CA PHE A 123 3.41 2.81 -14.62
C PHE A 123 4.46 1.71 -14.71
N THR A 124 4.32 0.82 -15.69
CA THR A 124 5.39 -0.11 -16.10
C THR A 124 5.99 0.37 -17.42
N HIS A 125 7.24 -0.04 -17.71
CA HIS A 125 7.93 0.38 -18.94
C HIS A 125 7.44 -0.36 -20.19
N ASP A 126 6.63 -1.41 -20.00
CA ASP A 126 6.06 -2.21 -21.07
C ASP A 126 4.61 -1.78 -21.32
N ASN A 127 4.29 -1.46 -22.58
CA ASN A 127 2.99 -0.95 -23.05
C ASN A 127 1.80 -1.91 -22.84
N ASP A 128 2.00 -3.08 -22.24
CA ASP A 128 0.99 -4.13 -22.08
C ASP A 128 -0.03 -3.86 -20.94
N GLN A 129 0.11 -2.74 -20.21
CA GLN A 129 -0.74 -2.40 -19.06
C GLN A 129 -1.55 -1.11 -19.27
N ALA A 130 -2.08 -0.91 -20.48
CA ALA A 130 -2.99 0.20 -20.75
C ALA A 130 -4.21 0.16 -19.81
N PRO A 131 -4.70 1.32 -19.33
CA PRO A 131 -5.95 1.37 -18.59
C PRO A 131 -7.11 0.85 -19.44
N MET A 132 -8.13 0.30 -18.78
CA MET A 132 -9.42 0.03 -19.38
C MET A 132 -9.96 1.32 -20.02
N LEU A 133 -10.48 1.21 -21.25
CA LEU A 133 -10.94 2.36 -22.04
C LEU A 133 -12.47 2.48 -22.08
N SER A 134 -13.18 1.49 -21.55
CA SER A 134 -14.65 1.44 -21.54
C SER A 134 -15.20 0.81 -20.26
N ASP A 135 -16.43 1.17 -19.91
CA ASP A 135 -17.13 0.60 -18.76
C ASP A 135 -17.35 -0.92 -18.91
N GLU A 136 -17.55 -1.38 -20.15
CA GLU A 136 -17.71 -2.81 -20.49
C GLU A 136 -16.47 -3.65 -20.13
N GLU A 137 -15.28 -3.05 -20.20
CA GLU A 137 -14.03 -3.70 -19.78
C GLU A 137 -13.87 -3.73 -18.25
N SER A 138 -14.59 -2.86 -17.54
CA SER A 138 -14.45 -2.66 -16.08
C SER A 138 -15.38 -3.51 -15.21
N GLY A 139 -16.28 -4.29 -15.84
CA GLY A 139 -17.19 -5.23 -15.20
C GLY A 139 -18.48 -4.61 -14.67
#